data_AF-A0A969LQF6-F1
#
_entry.id   AF-A0A969LQF6-F1
#
_cell.length_a   1.000
_cell.length_b   1.000
_cell.length_c   1.000
_cell.angle_alpha   90.00
_cell.angle_beta   90.00
_cell.angle_gamma   90.00
#
_symmetry.space_group_name_H-M   'P 1'
#
loop_
_entity.id
_entity.type
_entity.pdbx_description
1 polymer ?
#
loop_
_entity_poly.entity_id
_entity_poly.type
_entity_poly.pdbx_seq_one_letter_code
_entity_poly.pdbx_strand_id
1 'polypeptide(L)'
;MNLGKLKLFYRAPVPGILAFFTVFVWQGLGHTAMVLMENIFGHEYVYHIATVMGIVGAALTWIGRNKSEAAATFYGFTGGSLIWLSWVEFSFHFYARHLGVDPLIEGGEIVTKQEYLVMQSSIGVLLSSLLFFYFNKDTRCNLFMWMHRNLHMNPGEPSTSRGRNISSLVAMETIYVTWFFYLTLLILYDKAWAGDQHPATYVAFVVFLVWSIYLLQRLLRFQRMAPALRYGIPTAIICYNCWEILERWGVINDFW
;
A
#
# COMPACT_ATOMS: atom_id res chain seq x y z
N MET A 1 28.25 1.13 23.22
CA MET A 1 26.84 0.79 22.87
C MET A 1 26.63 -0.69 23.19
N ASN A 2 25.75 -1.02 24.13
CA ASN A 2 25.72 -2.34 24.79
C ASN A 2 25.10 -3.42 23.86
N LEU A 3 25.90 -4.35 23.33
CA LEU A 3 25.47 -5.39 22.35
C LEU A 3 24.31 -6.27 22.83
N GLY A 4 24.09 -6.37 24.15
CA GLY A 4 22.97 -7.12 24.73
C GLY A 4 21.59 -6.53 24.42
N LYS A 5 21.47 -5.19 24.34
CA LYS A 5 20.21 -4.53 23.95
C LYS A 5 19.87 -4.75 22.48
N LEU A 6 20.88 -4.73 21.60
CA LEU A 6 20.72 -5.03 20.17
C LEU A 6 20.15 -6.44 19.94
N LYS A 7 20.58 -7.46 20.71
CA LYS A 7 20.06 -8.84 20.58
C LYS A 7 18.56 -8.95 20.91
N LEU A 8 18.00 -8.06 21.73
CA LEU A 8 16.56 -8.03 22.03
C LEU A 8 15.74 -7.53 20.82
N PHE A 9 16.27 -6.56 20.06
CA PHE A 9 15.61 -6.03 18.85
C PHE A 9 15.54 -7.01 17.68
N TYR A 10 16.40 -8.04 17.68
CA TYR A 10 16.42 -9.10 16.65
C TYR A 10 15.68 -10.37 17.08
N ARG A 11 14.88 -10.31 18.15
CA ARG A 11 14.02 -11.43 18.58
C ARG A 11 12.56 -11.07 18.41
N ALA A 12 11.73 -12.05 18.04
CA ALA A 12 10.29 -11.87 18.09
C ALA A 12 9.86 -11.43 19.50
N PRO A 13 8.88 -10.51 19.61
CA PRO A 13 8.04 -9.98 18.53
C PRO A 13 8.55 -8.69 17.88
N VAL A 14 9.74 -8.19 18.26
CA VAL A 14 10.17 -6.80 17.96
C VAL A 14 10.25 -6.49 16.46
N PRO A 15 10.89 -7.30 15.58
CA PRO A 15 10.92 -7.01 14.15
C PRO A 15 9.53 -6.95 13.51
N GLY A 16 8.60 -7.81 13.95
CA GLY A 16 7.23 -7.81 13.46
C GLY A 16 6.47 -6.55 13.86
N ILE A 17 6.60 -6.12 15.12
CA ILE A 17 6.00 -4.89 15.64
C ILE A 17 6.55 -3.67 14.87
N LEU A 18 7.88 -3.57 14.75
CA LEU A 18 8.51 -2.47 14.03
C LEU A 18 8.09 -2.43 12.57
N ALA A 19 8.05 -3.58 11.89
CA ALA A 19 7.60 -3.67 10.50
C ALA A 19 6.15 -3.20 10.34
N PHE A 20 5.24 -3.66 11.20
CA PHE A 20 3.84 -3.26 11.17
C PHE A 20 3.69 -1.74 11.33
N PHE A 21 4.24 -1.17 12.41
CA PHE A 21 4.11 0.27 12.67
C PHE A 21 4.84 1.12 11.63
N THR A 22 5.97 0.66 11.08
CA THR A 22 6.65 1.38 9.99
C THR A 22 5.72 1.56 8.81
N VAL A 23 5.00 0.52 8.38
CA VAL A 23 4.09 0.62 7.24
C VAL A 23 2.79 1.34 7.61
N PHE A 24 2.22 1.05 8.78
CA PHE A 24 0.95 1.64 9.22
C PHE A 24 1.08 3.16 9.38
N VAL A 25 2.11 3.63 10.07
CA VAL A 25 2.39 5.07 10.23
C VAL A 25 2.73 5.70 8.88
N TRP A 26 3.38 4.97 7.98
CA TRP A 26 3.67 5.48 6.64
C TRP A 26 2.40 5.80 5.85
N GLN A 27 1.31 5.04 6.01
CA GLN A 27 0.04 5.36 5.34
C GLN A 27 -0.45 6.74 5.77
N GLY A 28 -0.59 6.98 7.08
CA GLY A 28 -0.99 8.29 7.61
C GLY A 28 -0.04 9.43 7.23
N LEU A 29 1.28 9.20 7.30
CA LEU A 29 2.27 10.18 6.85
C LEU A 29 2.14 10.54 5.35
N GLY A 30 1.64 9.63 4.52
CA GLY A 30 1.32 9.91 3.11
C GLY A 30 0.26 11.00 2.97
N HIS A 31 -0.84 10.88 3.72
CA HIS A 31 -1.91 11.90 3.74
C HIS A 31 -1.38 13.25 4.21
N THR A 32 -0.67 13.27 5.34
CA THR A 32 -0.06 14.50 5.86
C THR A 32 0.93 15.11 4.85
N ALA A 33 1.75 14.28 4.18
CA ALA A 33 2.70 14.76 3.18
C ALA A 33 1.98 15.43 2.00
N MET A 34 0.86 14.89 1.53
CA MET A 34 0.07 15.54 0.47
C MET A 34 -0.44 16.91 0.90
N VAL A 35 -1.06 17.00 2.09
CA VAL A 35 -1.60 18.26 2.63
C VAL A 35 -0.47 19.29 2.78
N LEU A 36 0.69 18.89 3.30
CA LEU A 36 1.85 19.75 3.41
C LEU A 36 2.37 20.20 2.04
N MET A 37 2.43 19.31 1.06
CA MET A 37 2.86 19.67 -0.29
C MET A 37 1.94 20.70 -0.93
N GLU A 38 0.63 20.54 -0.80
CA GLU A 38 -0.34 21.51 -1.31
C GLU A 38 -0.22 22.87 -0.60
N ASN A 39 -0.06 22.86 0.72
CA ASN A 39 0.02 24.10 1.52
C ASN A 39 1.35 24.85 1.36
N ILE A 40 2.48 24.15 1.22
CA ILE A 40 3.81 24.77 1.15
C ILE A 40 4.09 25.31 -0.25
N PHE A 41 3.71 24.56 -1.29
CA PHE A 41 4.13 24.84 -2.66
C PHE A 41 3.01 25.38 -3.56
N GLY A 42 1.76 25.28 -3.10
CA GLY A 42 0.58 25.73 -3.84
C GLY A 42 0.34 24.95 -5.13
N HIS A 43 -0.74 25.32 -5.83
CA HIS A 43 -1.16 24.66 -7.06
C HIS A 43 -0.14 24.73 -8.21
N GLU A 44 0.73 25.75 -8.21
CA GLU A 44 1.71 25.97 -9.29
C GLU A 44 2.87 24.98 -9.22
N TYR A 45 3.41 24.69 -8.03
CA TYR A 45 4.63 23.89 -7.87
C TYR A 45 4.42 22.47 -7.36
N VAL A 46 3.21 22.13 -6.87
CA VAL A 46 2.94 20.81 -6.27
C VAL A 46 3.25 19.66 -7.23
N TYR A 47 2.93 19.80 -8.53
CA TYR A 47 3.18 18.76 -9.53
C TYR A 47 4.65 18.64 -9.92
N HIS A 48 5.40 19.75 -9.92
CA HIS A 48 6.85 19.72 -10.13
C HIS A 48 7.54 18.94 -9.01
N ILE A 49 7.10 19.15 -7.77
CA ILE A 49 7.68 18.49 -6.60
C ILE A 49 7.27 17.03 -6.54
N ALA A 50 6.01 16.71 -6.86
CA ALA A 50 5.58 15.32 -7.03
C ALA A 50 6.40 14.58 -8.11
N THR A 51 6.75 15.27 -9.20
CA THR A 51 7.63 14.71 -10.23
C THR A 51 9.02 14.40 -9.67
N VAL A 52 9.63 15.36 -8.97
CA VAL A 52 10.96 15.20 -8.34
C VAL A 52 10.94 14.09 -7.28
N MET A 53 9.91 14.04 -6.43
CA MET A 53 9.77 12.99 -5.41
C MET A 53 9.70 11.59 -6.01
N GLY A 54 9.03 11.43 -7.15
CA GLY A 54 8.96 10.14 -7.81
C GLY A 54 10.27 9.75 -8.47
N ILE A 55 11.02 10.72 -9.01
CA ILE A 55 12.41 10.50 -9.47
C ILE A 55 13.28 10.02 -8.30
N VAL A 56 13.15 10.64 -7.12
CA VAL A 56 13.85 10.21 -5.92
C VAL A 56 13.42 8.78 -5.53
N GLY A 57 12.14 8.46 -5.56
CA GLY A 57 11.64 7.11 -5.30
C GLY A 57 12.20 6.06 -6.28
N ALA A 58 12.26 6.39 -7.56
CA ALA A 58 12.87 5.55 -8.60
C ALA A 58 14.39 5.37 -8.37
N ALA A 59 15.10 6.44 -8.02
CA ALA A 59 16.52 6.40 -7.71
C ALA A 59 16.81 5.53 -6.47
N LEU A 60 16.02 5.67 -5.40
CA LEU A 60 16.12 4.82 -4.20
C LEU A 60 15.90 3.34 -4.55
N THR A 61 14.87 3.05 -5.34
CA THR A 61 14.57 1.70 -5.81
C THR A 61 15.76 1.12 -6.59
N TRP A 62 16.37 1.90 -7.48
CA TRP A 62 17.55 1.50 -8.24
C TRP A 62 18.77 1.26 -7.36
N ILE A 63 19.08 2.18 -6.44
CA ILE A 63 20.22 2.08 -5.51
C ILE A 63 20.11 0.82 -4.65
N GLY A 64 18.90 0.49 -4.20
CA GLY A 64 18.65 -0.68 -3.35
C GLY A 64 18.99 -2.02 -4.00
N ARG A 65 19.04 -2.11 -5.34
CA ARG A 65 19.20 -3.38 -6.08
C ARG A 65 20.48 -4.15 -5.72
N ASN A 66 21.56 -3.42 -5.42
CA ASN A 66 22.90 -3.96 -5.16
C ASN A 66 23.25 -3.96 -3.65
N LYS A 67 22.26 -3.74 -2.77
CA LYS A 67 22.46 -3.67 -1.32
C LYS A 67 22.15 -5.01 -0.64
N SER A 68 22.43 -5.10 0.66
CA SER A 68 22.04 -6.25 1.47
C SER A 68 20.53 -6.46 1.44
N GLU A 69 20.06 -7.67 1.71
CA GLU A 69 18.63 -8.00 1.67
C GLU A 69 17.77 -7.02 2.49
N ALA A 70 18.23 -6.67 3.70
CA ALA A 70 17.53 -5.73 4.57
C ALA A 70 17.48 -4.33 3.95
N ALA A 71 18.63 -3.80 3.52
CA ALA A 71 18.70 -2.48 2.89
C ALA A 71 17.88 -2.42 1.61
N ALA A 72 17.99 -3.41 0.72
CA ALA A 72 17.20 -3.50 -0.50
C ALA A 72 15.69 -3.47 -0.22
N THR A 73 15.25 -4.14 0.85
CA THR A 73 13.85 -4.13 1.28
C THR A 73 13.40 -2.74 1.73
N PHE A 74 14.21 -2.03 2.52
CA PHE A 74 13.89 -0.66 2.92
C PHE A 74 13.91 0.33 1.75
N TYR A 75 14.94 0.29 0.89
CA TYR A 75 15.00 1.11 -0.33
C TYR A 75 13.81 0.84 -1.25
N GLY A 76 13.42 -0.42 -1.41
CA GLY A 76 12.24 -0.80 -2.19
C GLY A 76 10.95 -0.29 -1.58
N PHE A 77 10.75 -0.46 -0.26
CA PHE A 77 9.57 0.04 0.43
C PHE A 77 9.46 1.57 0.31
N THR A 78 10.49 2.31 0.71
CA THR A 78 10.51 3.78 0.62
C THR A 78 10.40 4.26 -0.82
N GLY A 79 11.10 3.62 -1.76
CA GLY A 79 11.05 3.97 -3.18
C GLY A 79 9.67 3.77 -3.79
N GLY A 80 9.05 2.61 -3.56
CA GLY A 80 7.69 2.31 -4.01
C GLY A 80 6.66 3.24 -3.39
N SER A 81 6.79 3.53 -2.09
CA SER A 81 5.95 4.48 -1.39
C SER A 81 6.02 5.91 -1.96
N LEU A 82 7.23 6.40 -2.26
CA LEU A 82 7.38 7.73 -2.87
C LEU A 82 6.82 7.77 -4.28
N ILE A 83 7.06 6.73 -5.09
CA ILE A 83 6.48 6.61 -6.44
C ILE A 83 4.94 6.60 -6.36
N TRP A 84 4.36 5.88 -5.41
CA TRP A 84 2.92 5.86 -5.17
C TRP A 84 2.40 7.26 -4.84
N LEU A 85 2.89 7.83 -3.74
CA LEU A 85 2.48 9.13 -3.22
C LEU A 85 2.61 10.24 -4.27
N SER A 86 3.60 10.13 -5.16
CA SER A 86 3.94 11.21 -6.07
C SER A 86 3.47 10.95 -7.50
N TRP A 87 4.03 9.97 -8.22
CA TRP A 87 3.69 9.75 -9.62
C TRP A 87 2.31 9.15 -9.81
N VAL A 88 1.88 8.24 -8.94
CA VAL A 88 0.56 7.62 -9.08
C VAL A 88 -0.52 8.58 -8.57
N GLU A 89 -0.44 8.99 -7.32
CA GLU A 89 -1.49 9.75 -6.66
C GLU A 89 -1.64 11.17 -7.23
N PHE A 90 -0.55 11.94 -7.39
CA PHE A 90 -0.65 13.27 -8.01
C PHE A 90 -0.96 13.24 -9.50
N SER A 91 -0.82 12.10 -10.20
CA SER A 91 -1.31 12.01 -11.58
C SER A 91 -2.83 12.03 -11.62
N PHE A 92 -3.50 11.26 -10.76
CA PHE A 92 -4.95 11.29 -10.63
C PHE A 92 -5.42 12.65 -10.13
N HIS A 93 -4.68 13.25 -9.19
CA HIS A 93 -4.93 14.62 -8.71
C HIS A 93 -4.90 15.66 -9.82
N PHE A 94 -3.84 15.64 -10.63
CA PHE A 94 -3.68 16.55 -11.74
C PHE A 94 -4.81 16.38 -12.75
N TYR A 95 -5.09 15.15 -13.18
CA TYR A 95 -6.09 14.90 -14.21
C TYR A 95 -7.51 15.16 -13.74
N ALA A 96 -7.84 14.89 -12.47
CA ALA A 96 -9.15 15.23 -11.92
C ALA A 96 -9.42 16.74 -11.99
N ARG A 97 -8.43 17.55 -11.58
CA ARG A 97 -8.53 19.03 -11.66
C ARG A 97 -8.51 19.54 -13.09
N HIS A 98 -7.64 19.00 -13.93
CA HIS A 98 -7.51 19.41 -15.33
C HIS A 98 -8.80 19.15 -16.13
N LEU A 99 -9.46 18.03 -15.85
CA LEU A 99 -10.73 17.64 -16.49
C LEU A 99 -11.96 18.26 -15.81
N GLY A 100 -11.79 18.98 -14.70
CA GLY A 100 -12.89 19.60 -13.96
C GLY A 100 -13.85 18.57 -13.35
N VAL A 101 -13.32 17.47 -12.80
CA VAL A 101 -14.11 16.44 -12.13
C VAL A 101 -14.56 16.95 -10.77
N ASP A 102 -15.88 17.07 -10.56
CA ASP A 102 -16.42 17.48 -9.27
C ASP A 102 -16.18 16.39 -8.21
N PRO A 103 -15.84 16.77 -6.96
CA PRO A 103 -15.82 15.82 -5.85
C PRO A 103 -17.23 15.31 -5.55
N LEU A 104 -17.33 14.13 -4.94
CA LEU A 104 -18.60 13.62 -4.44
C LEU A 104 -18.97 14.35 -3.16
N ILE A 105 -20.07 15.11 -3.20
CA ILE A 105 -20.58 15.88 -2.07
C ILE A 105 -21.89 15.24 -1.59
N GLU A 106 -21.98 14.95 -0.29
CA GLU A 106 -23.22 14.48 0.33
C GLU A 106 -23.49 15.28 1.61
N GLY A 107 -24.72 15.77 1.75
CA GLY A 107 -25.07 16.60 2.91
C GLY A 107 -24.29 17.92 3.03
N GLY A 108 -23.61 18.35 1.96
CA GLY A 108 -22.76 19.55 1.94
C GLY A 108 -21.29 19.28 2.28
N GLU A 109 -20.93 18.04 2.64
CA GLU A 109 -19.56 17.63 2.95
C GLU A 109 -18.93 16.89 1.77
N ILE A 110 -17.62 17.08 1.57
CA ILE A 110 -16.87 16.33 0.56
C ILE A 110 -16.64 14.92 1.09
N VAL A 111 -17.42 14.00 0.55
CA VAL A 111 -17.39 12.59 0.91
C VAL A 111 -16.29 11.88 0.12
N THR A 112 -16.12 12.14 -1.17
CA THR A 112 -14.98 11.56 -1.92
C THR A 112 -14.30 12.63 -2.75
N LYS A 113 -12.98 12.76 -2.62
CA LYS A 113 -12.21 13.72 -3.39
C LYS A 113 -12.17 13.33 -4.87
N GLN A 114 -12.09 14.34 -5.74
CA GLN A 114 -12.13 14.20 -7.21
C GLN A 114 -11.07 13.23 -7.76
N GLU A 115 -9.87 13.23 -7.18
CA GLU A 115 -8.76 12.37 -7.58
C GLU A 115 -9.07 10.88 -7.39
N TYR A 116 -9.80 10.54 -6.34
CA TYR A 116 -10.18 9.17 -6.05
C TYR A 116 -11.28 8.67 -6.99
N LEU A 117 -12.18 9.55 -7.44
CA LEU A 117 -13.16 9.21 -8.48
C LEU A 117 -12.47 8.88 -9.80
N VAL A 118 -11.45 9.65 -10.20
CA VAL A 118 -10.66 9.32 -11.39
C VAL A 118 -9.84 8.05 -11.17
N MET A 119 -9.29 7.84 -9.97
CA MET A 119 -8.51 6.63 -9.64
C MET A 119 -9.33 5.35 -9.85
N GLN A 120 -10.64 5.34 -9.56
CA GLN A 120 -11.51 4.18 -9.79
C GLN A 120 -11.46 3.67 -11.24
N SER A 121 -11.27 4.56 -12.22
CA SER A 121 -11.14 4.19 -13.65
C SER A 121 -9.95 3.26 -13.94
N SER A 122 -8.96 3.23 -13.04
CA SER A 122 -7.74 2.45 -13.19
C SER A 122 -7.91 0.96 -12.84
N ILE A 123 -9.10 0.53 -12.39
CA ILE A 123 -9.39 -0.87 -12.04
C ILE A 123 -9.08 -1.86 -13.17
N GLY A 124 -9.39 -1.51 -14.42
CA GLY A 124 -9.10 -2.38 -15.57
C GLY A 124 -7.59 -2.57 -15.79
N VAL A 125 -6.81 -1.50 -15.58
CA VAL A 125 -5.34 -1.55 -15.69
C VAL A 125 -4.74 -2.35 -14.53
N LEU A 126 -5.25 -2.16 -13.32
CA LEU A 126 -4.84 -2.96 -12.17
C LEU A 126 -5.11 -4.45 -12.40
N LEU A 127 -6.33 -4.83 -12.76
CA LEU A 127 -6.70 -6.24 -12.93
C LEU A 127 -5.91 -6.91 -14.06
N SER A 128 -5.74 -6.23 -15.20
CA SER A 128 -4.97 -6.77 -16.33
C SER A 128 -3.49 -6.97 -16.00
N SER A 129 -2.87 -6.04 -15.28
CA SER A 129 -1.49 -6.17 -14.83
C SER A 129 -1.32 -7.18 -13.67
N LEU A 130 -2.31 -7.31 -12.78
CA LEU A 130 -2.32 -8.35 -11.75
C LEU A 130 -2.36 -9.76 -12.35
N LEU A 131 -3.04 -9.96 -13.49
CA LEU A 131 -3.01 -11.25 -14.19
C LEU A 131 -1.59 -11.64 -14.63
N PHE A 132 -0.78 -10.66 -15.07
CA PHE A 132 0.63 -10.92 -15.39
C PHE A 132 1.38 -11.44 -14.16
N PHE A 133 1.21 -10.83 -12.99
CA PHE A 133 1.85 -11.32 -11.77
C PHE A 133 1.26 -12.65 -11.28
N TYR A 134 -0.04 -12.85 -11.45
CA TYR A 134 -0.72 -14.07 -11.07
C TYR A 134 -0.19 -15.27 -11.85
N PHE A 135 -0.08 -15.17 -13.17
CA PHE A 135 0.43 -16.26 -14.01
C PHE A 135 1.96 -16.41 -14.01
N ASN A 136 2.68 -15.46 -13.41
CA ASN A 136 4.14 -15.54 -13.34
C ASN A 136 4.61 -16.54 -12.28
N LYS A 137 5.34 -17.57 -12.74
CA LYS A 137 5.96 -18.60 -11.88
C LYS A 137 6.91 -18.07 -10.80
N ASP A 138 7.46 -16.88 -10.99
CA ASP A 138 8.39 -16.25 -10.04
C ASP A 138 7.70 -15.43 -8.94
N THR A 139 6.37 -15.32 -9.00
CA THR A 139 5.59 -14.60 -7.99
C THR A 139 5.53 -15.38 -6.69
N ARG A 140 5.91 -14.73 -5.59
CA ARG A 140 5.91 -15.29 -4.24
C ARG A 140 4.98 -14.53 -3.29
N CYS A 141 4.01 -13.80 -3.85
CA CYS A 141 2.92 -13.21 -3.06
C CYS A 141 2.15 -14.35 -2.38
N ASN A 142 1.99 -14.25 -1.06
CA ASN A 142 1.32 -15.31 -0.28
C ASN A 142 -0.13 -15.53 -0.71
N LEU A 143 -0.83 -14.46 -1.11
CA LEU A 143 -2.20 -14.55 -1.61
C LEU A 143 -2.25 -15.36 -2.91
N PHE A 144 -1.42 -15.03 -3.90
CA PHE A 144 -1.41 -15.75 -5.18
C PHE A 144 -0.97 -17.21 -5.02
N MET A 145 0.04 -17.46 -4.19
CA MET A 145 0.43 -18.83 -3.86
C MET A 145 -0.67 -19.61 -3.12
N TRP A 146 -1.52 -18.94 -2.32
CA TRP A 146 -2.68 -19.56 -1.70
C TRP A 146 -3.77 -19.85 -2.74
N MET A 147 -4.06 -18.91 -3.65
CA MET A 147 -5.02 -19.10 -4.75
C MET A 147 -4.60 -20.23 -5.69
N HIS A 148 -3.33 -20.28 -6.11
CA HIS A 148 -2.81 -21.38 -6.94
C HIS A 148 -3.00 -22.74 -6.28
N ARG A 149 -2.74 -22.83 -4.97
CA ARG A 149 -2.94 -24.07 -4.21
C ARG A 149 -4.41 -24.46 -4.11
N ASN A 150 -5.31 -23.51 -3.88
CA ASN A 150 -6.74 -23.77 -3.72
C ASN A 150 -7.47 -24.01 -5.05
N LEU A 151 -7.01 -23.40 -6.14
CA LEU A 151 -7.56 -23.55 -7.49
C LEU A 151 -6.84 -24.64 -8.30
N HIS A 152 -5.89 -25.36 -7.69
CA HIS A 152 -5.07 -26.39 -8.33
C HIS A 152 -4.35 -25.90 -9.62
N MET A 153 -3.93 -24.64 -9.64
CA MET A 153 -3.19 -24.07 -10.77
C MET A 153 -1.68 -24.28 -10.60
N ASN A 154 -1.01 -24.64 -11.69
CA ASN A 154 0.44 -24.79 -11.72
C ASN A 154 1.07 -23.82 -12.72
N PRO A 155 1.56 -22.64 -12.29
CA PRO A 155 2.24 -21.69 -13.16
C PRO A 155 3.65 -22.15 -13.59
N GLY A 156 4.16 -23.26 -13.04
CA GLY A 156 5.49 -23.80 -13.31
C GLY A 156 6.48 -23.58 -12.16
N GLU A 157 7.68 -24.12 -12.31
CA GLU A 157 8.70 -24.06 -11.26
C GLU A 157 9.34 -22.66 -11.14
N PRO A 158 9.38 -22.07 -9.93
CA PRO A 158 10.03 -20.78 -9.71
C PRO A 158 11.51 -20.83 -10.02
N SER A 159 12.03 -19.76 -10.61
CA SER A 159 13.47 -19.58 -10.80
C SER A 159 14.22 -19.50 -9.46
N THR A 160 15.52 -19.81 -9.50
CA THR A 160 16.37 -19.73 -8.31
C THR A 160 16.33 -18.32 -7.71
N SER A 161 16.31 -18.23 -6.38
CA SER A 161 16.20 -16.93 -5.70
C SER A 161 17.43 -16.03 -5.83
N ARG A 162 18.47 -16.49 -6.55
CA ARG A 162 19.79 -15.84 -6.64
C ARG A 162 19.74 -14.78 -7.74
N GLY A 163 20.14 -13.54 -7.40
CA GLY A 163 20.17 -12.43 -8.37
C GLY A 163 18.84 -11.69 -8.57
N ARG A 164 17.81 -11.96 -7.75
CA ARG A 164 16.56 -11.21 -7.80
C ARG A 164 16.76 -9.77 -7.31
N ASN A 165 16.15 -8.82 -8.01
CA ASN A 165 16.11 -7.43 -7.58
C ASN A 165 15.06 -7.25 -6.48
N ILE A 166 15.48 -7.48 -5.22
CA ILE A 166 14.62 -7.39 -4.04
C ILE A 166 14.02 -5.99 -3.91
N SER A 167 14.81 -4.95 -4.18
CA SER A 167 14.38 -3.55 -4.07
C SER A 167 13.21 -3.26 -5.00
N SER A 168 13.34 -3.57 -6.30
CA SER A 168 12.24 -3.38 -7.24
C SER A 168 11.02 -4.26 -6.97
N LEU A 169 11.23 -5.47 -6.45
CA LEU A 169 10.12 -6.34 -6.05
C LEU A 169 9.33 -5.74 -4.89
N VAL A 170 10.01 -5.26 -3.85
CA VAL A 170 9.34 -4.64 -2.70
C VAL A 170 8.65 -3.34 -3.12
N ALA A 171 9.28 -2.53 -3.98
CA ALA A 171 8.65 -1.32 -4.50
C ALA A 171 7.34 -1.63 -5.25
N MET A 172 7.34 -2.65 -6.12
CA MET A 172 6.11 -3.08 -6.79
C MET A 172 5.09 -3.69 -5.83
N GLU A 173 5.52 -4.48 -4.85
CA GLU A 173 4.61 -5.02 -3.83
C GLU A 173 3.93 -3.88 -3.06
N THR A 174 4.67 -2.85 -2.64
CA THR A 174 4.08 -1.66 -2.02
C THR A 174 3.06 -0.99 -2.93
N ILE A 175 3.42 -0.66 -4.18
CA ILE A 175 2.53 0.04 -5.13
C ILE A 175 1.26 -0.77 -5.37
N TYR A 176 1.38 -2.05 -5.73
CA TYR A 176 0.22 -2.86 -6.11
C TYR A 176 -0.69 -3.21 -4.94
N VAL A 177 -0.12 -3.45 -3.74
CA VAL A 177 -0.93 -3.73 -2.56
C VAL A 177 -1.70 -2.48 -2.14
N THR A 178 -1.04 -1.31 -2.11
CA THR A 178 -1.73 -0.04 -1.86
C THR A 178 -2.81 0.18 -2.90
N TRP A 179 -2.49 0.09 -4.19
CA TRP A 179 -3.46 0.30 -5.28
C TRP A 179 -4.68 -0.61 -5.19
N PHE A 180 -4.46 -1.91 -4.96
CA PHE A 180 -5.53 -2.89 -4.87
C PHE A 180 -6.50 -2.56 -3.72
N PHE A 181 -5.96 -2.25 -2.55
CA PHE A 181 -6.79 -1.94 -1.38
C PHE A 181 -7.46 -0.57 -1.48
N TYR A 182 -6.79 0.42 -2.06
CA TYR A 182 -7.40 1.72 -2.36
C TYR A 182 -8.61 1.57 -3.26
N LEU A 183 -8.47 0.86 -4.38
CA LEU A 183 -9.58 0.62 -5.30
C LEU A 183 -10.69 -0.21 -4.66
N THR A 184 -10.33 -1.21 -3.84
CA THR A 184 -11.33 -2.00 -3.12
C THR A 184 -12.19 -1.13 -2.22
N LEU A 185 -11.58 -0.22 -1.46
CA LEU A 185 -12.32 0.72 -0.60
C LEU A 185 -13.18 1.69 -1.42
N LEU A 186 -12.62 2.28 -2.48
CA LEU A 186 -13.37 3.20 -3.33
C LEU A 186 -14.58 2.54 -3.98
N ILE A 187 -14.48 1.26 -4.39
CA ILE A 187 -15.62 0.50 -4.93
C ILE A 187 -16.65 0.19 -3.84
N LEU A 188 -16.21 -0.13 -2.61
CA LEU A 188 -17.13 -0.36 -1.50
C LEU A 188 -17.89 0.92 -1.12
N TYR A 189 -17.25 2.07 -1.18
CA TYR A 189 -17.87 3.37 -0.88
C TYR A 189 -18.74 3.90 -2.02
N ASP A 190 -18.54 3.42 -3.24
CA ASP A 190 -19.34 3.83 -4.39
C ASP A 190 -20.77 3.30 -4.29
N LYS A 191 -21.72 4.23 -4.26
CA LYS A 191 -23.17 3.94 -4.22
C LYS A 191 -23.68 3.21 -5.46
N ALA A 192 -22.98 3.30 -6.58
CA ALA A 192 -23.34 2.52 -7.77
C ALA A 192 -23.17 1.00 -7.54
N TRP A 193 -22.30 0.60 -6.60
CA TRP A 193 -21.96 -0.81 -6.34
C TRP A 193 -22.45 -1.29 -4.98
N ALA A 194 -22.06 -0.60 -3.90
CA ALA A 194 -22.42 -0.96 -2.54
C ALA A 194 -22.87 0.29 -1.76
N GLY A 195 -21.95 1.23 -1.52
CA GLY A 195 -22.14 2.37 -0.64
C GLY A 195 -21.53 2.13 0.75
N ASP A 196 -21.17 3.21 1.40
CA ASP A 196 -20.51 3.25 2.71
C ASP A 196 -21.31 2.56 3.84
N GLN A 197 -22.65 2.64 3.83
CA GLN A 197 -23.54 2.00 4.82
C GLN A 197 -24.19 0.70 4.31
N HIS A 198 -23.68 0.10 3.24
CA HIS A 198 -24.24 -1.13 2.69
C HIS A 198 -23.75 -2.38 3.46
N PRO A 199 -24.56 -3.45 3.57
CA PRO A 199 -24.15 -4.72 4.17
C PRO A 199 -22.82 -5.26 3.62
N ALA A 200 -22.54 -5.05 2.33
CA ALA A 200 -21.27 -5.45 1.71
C ALA A 200 -20.06 -4.78 2.36
N THR A 201 -20.16 -3.49 2.72
CA THR A 201 -19.10 -2.72 3.37
C THR A 201 -18.87 -3.20 4.81
N TYR A 202 -19.93 -3.53 5.54
CA TYR A 202 -19.81 -4.16 6.86
C TYR A 202 -19.16 -5.55 6.80
N VAL A 203 -19.54 -6.38 5.82
CA VAL A 203 -18.91 -7.69 5.61
C VAL A 203 -17.44 -7.54 5.24
N ALA A 204 -17.11 -6.61 4.34
CA ALA A 204 -15.73 -6.32 3.96
C ALA A 204 -14.90 -5.86 5.17
N PHE A 205 -15.45 -5.00 6.04
CA PHE A 205 -14.81 -4.60 7.28
C PHE A 205 -14.50 -5.80 8.19
N VAL A 206 -15.47 -6.70 8.42
CA VAL A 206 -15.24 -7.90 9.25
C VAL A 206 -14.19 -8.81 8.62
N VAL A 207 -14.21 -8.99 7.30
CA VAL A 207 -13.20 -9.78 6.57
C VAL A 207 -11.81 -9.17 6.73
N PHE A 208 -11.66 -7.86 6.51
CA PHE A 208 -10.39 -7.16 6.69
C PHE A 208 -9.89 -7.22 8.14
N LEU A 209 -10.79 -7.08 9.12
CA LEU A 209 -10.43 -7.14 10.54
C LEU A 209 -9.91 -8.53 10.93
N VAL A 210 -10.65 -9.59 10.59
CA VAL A 210 -10.25 -10.98 10.87
C VAL A 210 -8.94 -11.32 10.15
N TRP A 211 -8.83 -10.90 8.88
CA TRP A 211 -7.62 -11.14 8.09
C TRP A 211 -6.40 -10.39 8.65
N SER A 212 -6.57 -9.12 9.03
CA SER A 212 -5.54 -8.30 9.68
C SER A 212 -5.04 -8.97 10.96
N ILE A 213 -5.94 -9.42 11.84
CA ILE A 213 -5.57 -10.10 13.10
C ILE A 213 -4.79 -11.38 12.81
N TYR A 214 -5.25 -12.21 11.87
CA TYR A 214 -4.55 -13.44 11.48
C TYR A 214 -3.13 -13.15 10.96
N LEU A 215 -2.99 -12.15 10.08
CA LEU A 215 -1.68 -11.77 9.54
C LEU A 215 -0.78 -11.18 10.61
N LEU A 216 -1.31 -10.33 11.50
CA LEU A 216 -0.56 -9.70 12.58
C LEU A 216 -0.01 -10.77 13.55
N GLN A 217 -0.83 -11.73 13.98
CA GLN A 217 -0.37 -12.84 14.82
C GLN A 217 0.80 -13.61 14.20
N ARG A 218 0.80 -13.78 12.88
CA ARG A 218 1.89 -14.43 12.15
C ARG A 218 3.11 -13.52 12.00
N LEU A 219 2.92 -12.23 11.74
CA LEU A 219 3.97 -11.23 11.62
C LEU A 219 4.78 -11.11 12.92
N LEU A 220 4.12 -11.18 14.08
CA LEU A 220 4.78 -11.13 15.39
C LEU A 220 5.74 -12.29 15.66
N ARG A 221 5.71 -13.36 14.86
CA ARG A 221 6.64 -14.50 15.01
C ARG A 221 7.96 -14.31 14.24
N PHE A 222 8.08 -13.25 13.43
CA PHE A 222 9.27 -13.01 12.61
C PHE A 222 10.46 -12.52 13.45
N GLN A 223 11.63 -13.10 13.18
CA GLN A 223 12.90 -12.79 13.85
C GLN A 223 13.82 -11.89 13.01
N ARG A 224 13.53 -11.73 11.71
CA ARG A 224 14.36 -10.97 10.77
C ARG A 224 13.58 -9.80 10.20
N MET A 225 14.19 -8.62 10.14
CA MET A 225 13.53 -7.39 9.71
C MET A 225 13.11 -7.40 8.24
N ALA A 226 13.95 -7.89 7.32
CA ALA A 226 13.62 -7.83 5.88
C ALA A 226 12.38 -8.67 5.53
N PRO A 227 12.25 -9.95 5.96
CA PRO A 227 11.02 -10.71 5.75
C PRO A 227 9.83 -10.15 6.55
N ALA A 228 10.07 -9.59 7.74
CA ALA A 228 9.03 -8.95 8.53
C ALA A 228 8.44 -7.73 7.81
N LEU A 229 9.28 -6.85 7.24
CA LEU A 229 8.79 -5.65 6.52
C LEU A 229 7.98 -6.02 5.29
N ARG A 230 8.46 -6.96 4.46
CA ARG A 230 7.71 -7.42 3.28
C ARG A 230 6.36 -8.01 3.63
N TYR A 231 6.30 -8.82 4.69
CA TYR A 231 5.02 -9.35 5.20
C TYR A 231 4.17 -8.27 5.88
N GLY A 232 4.82 -7.27 6.47
CA GLY A 232 4.21 -6.11 7.13
C GLY A 232 3.48 -5.19 6.16
N ILE A 233 3.94 -5.06 4.91
CA ILE A 233 3.30 -4.23 3.87
C ILE A 233 1.80 -4.55 3.73
N PRO A 234 1.39 -5.76 3.30
CA PRO A 234 -0.03 -6.08 3.20
C PRO A 234 -0.72 -6.15 4.55
N THR A 235 -0.03 -6.57 5.61
CA THR A 235 -0.64 -6.68 6.95
C THR A 235 -1.10 -5.31 7.47
N ALA A 236 -0.23 -4.31 7.36
CA ALA A 236 -0.54 -2.95 7.82
C ALA A 236 -1.55 -2.25 6.91
N ILE A 237 -1.47 -2.43 5.59
CA ILE A 237 -2.45 -1.84 4.65
C ILE A 237 -3.85 -2.40 4.89
N ILE A 238 -4.01 -3.73 5.05
CA ILE A 238 -5.32 -4.34 5.38
C ILE A 238 -5.84 -3.82 6.72
N CYS A 239 -4.95 -3.62 7.70
CA CYS A 239 -5.33 -3.00 8.98
C CYS A 239 -5.74 -1.53 8.82
N TYR A 240 -5.06 -0.78 7.95
CA TYR A 240 -5.36 0.62 7.66
C TYR A 240 -6.71 0.77 6.97
N ASN A 241 -7.10 -0.16 6.10
CA ASN A 241 -8.47 -0.17 5.55
C ASN A 241 -9.55 -0.25 6.64
N CYS A 242 -9.30 -1.00 7.72
CA CYS A 242 -10.23 -1.03 8.85
C CYS A 242 -10.30 0.33 9.54
N TRP A 243 -9.17 1.03 9.64
CA TRP A 243 -9.11 2.41 10.15
C TRP A 243 -9.91 3.36 9.26
N GLU A 244 -9.68 3.35 7.95
CA GLU A 244 -10.39 4.21 6.98
C GLU A 244 -11.90 3.96 6.96
N ILE A 245 -12.35 2.71 7.09
CA ILE A 245 -13.79 2.40 7.17
C ILE A 245 -14.39 2.96 8.48
N LEU A 246 -13.68 2.85 9.60
CA LEU A 246 -14.15 3.40 10.88
C LEU A 246 -14.20 4.93 10.87
N GLU A 247 -13.22 5.56 10.22
CA GLU A 247 -13.18 7.00 9.99
C GLU A 247 -14.36 7.44 9.12
N ARG A 248 -14.62 6.69 8.04
CA ARG A 248 -15.74 6.93 7.14
C ARG A 248 -17.09 6.88 7.83
N TRP A 249 -17.25 6.01 8.83
CA TRP A 249 -18.46 5.93 9.64
C TRP A 249 -18.52 6.95 10.78
N GLY A 250 -17.50 7.81 10.93
CA GLY A 250 -17.42 8.80 12.00
C GLY A 250 -17.19 8.20 13.39
N VAL A 251 -16.71 6.95 13.48
CA VAL A 251 -16.41 6.28 14.77
C VAL A 251 -15.09 6.81 15.35
N ILE A 252 -14.15 7.14 14.47
CA ILE A 252 -12.86 7.74 14.79
C ILE A 252 -12.70 9.01 13.97
N ASN A 253 -12.02 10.01 14.52
CA ASN A 253 -11.61 11.19 13.77
C ASN A 253 -10.23 10.93 13.17
N ASP A 254 -10.01 11.33 11.92
CA ASP A 254 -8.68 11.26 11.35
C ASP A 254 -7.73 12.21 12.07
N PHE A 255 -6.52 11.71 12.31
CA PHE A 255 -5.44 12.49 12.89
C PHE A 255 -4.49 13.03 11.82
N TRP A 256 -4.53 12.47 10.60
CA TRP A 256 -3.50 12.64 9.57
C TRP A 256 -3.76 13.75 8.55
#